data_AF-A0A522K1J6-F1
#
_entry.id   AF-A0A522K1J6-F1
#
_cell.length_a   1.000
_cell.length_b   1.000
_cell.length_c   1.000
_cell.angle_alpha   90.00
_cell.angle_beta   90.00
_cell.angle_gamma   90.00
#
_symmetry.space_group_name_H-M   'P 1'
#
loop_
_entity.id
_entity.type
_entity.pdbx_description
1 polymer ?
#
loop_
_entity_poly.entity_id
_entity_poly.type
_entity_poly.pdbx_seq_one_letter_code
_entity_poly.pdbx_strand_id
1 'polypeptide(L)'
;MRLASRCLMVGLLIGGAAWATDATAATTLKDIHAETLPGGRVALHLDFANGPVPQPRIFTTDDPPRIAVDLPDTVNGAARHTDVGVGSTSGVTAVSAGGRTRVLVELMRSSTYLTKVEGDSLILTVNNGSAADAVPSTANIDPSKALPSAMDGPAVTNIDFRRGANGAGRVLINFAGPGAHANMRREGDRVLVDLDHVNLPASQAQRLSVLDFATPVQSIATRATPGGAHMEIAFKGAVDTSSYQTGNQYVVEIAP
;
A
#
# COMPACT_ATOMS: atom_id res chain seq x y z
N MET A 1 -24.86 -14.35 76.86
CA MET A 1 -24.75 -15.65 76.13
C MET A 1 -26.18 -16.03 75.76
N ARG A 2 -26.65 -16.11 74.51
CA ARG A 2 -26.09 -16.69 73.29
C ARG A 2 -26.67 -15.99 72.04
N LEU A 3 -25.85 -15.94 70.99
CA LEU A 3 -26.11 -15.49 69.62
C LEU A 3 -27.32 -16.18 68.95
N ALA A 4 -27.98 -15.49 68.01
CA ALA A 4 -28.34 -16.08 66.70
C ALA A 4 -28.70 -14.99 65.66
N SER A 5 -27.75 -14.71 64.76
CA SER A 5 -27.91 -13.99 63.49
C SER A 5 -28.66 -14.84 62.46
N ARG A 6 -29.57 -14.24 61.66
CA ARG A 6 -29.94 -14.70 60.28
C ARG A 6 -30.42 -13.46 59.50
N CYS A 7 -29.54 -12.75 58.78
CA CYS A 7 -29.11 -12.99 57.40
C CYS A 7 -30.28 -12.91 56.38
N LEU A 8 -30.55 -11.69 55.89
CA LEU A 8 -31.39 -11.45 54.70
C LEU A 8 -30.49 -10.76 53.67
N MET A 9 -29.91 -11.54 52.76
CA MET A 9 -29.06 -11.03 51.69
C MET A 9 -29.90 -10.87 50.42
N VAL A 10 -29.95 -9.64 49.94
CA VAL A 10 -30.65 -9.18 48.73
C VAL A 10 -30.11 -9.88 47.49
N GLY A 11 -31.01 -10.45 46.67
CA GLY A 11 -30.67 -11.09 45.40
C GLY A 11 -30.31 -10.05 44.33
N LEU A 12 -29.06 -10.07 43.88
CA LEU A 12 -28.54 -9.27 42.77
C LEU A 12 -28.78 -10.01 41.44
N LEU A 13 -29.71 -9.50 40.62
CA LEU A 13 -29.91 -9.90 39.23
C LEU A 13 -28.74 -9.39 38.38
N ILE A 14 -27.86 -10.30 37.96
CA ILE A 14 -26.80 -10.01 36.98
C ILE A 14 -27.43 -10.11 35.59
N GLY A 15 -27.72 -8.96 34.98
CA GLY A 15 -28.05 -8.87 33.57
C GLY A 15 -26.81 -9.11 32.72
N GLY A 16 -26.80 -10.21 31.96
CA GLY A 16 -25.75 -10.49 30.98
C GLY A 16 -25.88 -9.53 29.80
N ALA A 17 -24.96 -8.57 29.70
CA ALA A 17 -24.75 -7.82 28.48
C ALA A 17 -24.08 -8.75 27.46
N ALA A 18 -24.85 -9.25 26.50
CA ALA A 18 -24.30 -9.91 25.32
C ALA A 18 -23.58 -8.84 24.48
N TRP A 19 -22.25 -8.87 24.49
CA TRP A 19 -21.48 -8.14 23.48
C TRP A 19 -21.74 -8.80 22.13
N ALA A 20 -22.54 -8.14 21.29
CA ALA A 20 -22.64 -8.47 19.89
C ALA A 20 -21.27 -8.22 19.25
N THR A 21 -20.55 -9.30 18.93
CA THR A 21 -19.43 -9.21 18.00
C THR A 21 -20.03 -9.06 16.61
N ASP A 22 -19.86 -7.90 15.99
CA ASP A 22 -20.16 -7.72 14.57
C ASP A 22 -19.32 -8.71 13.77
N ALA A 23 -19.95 -9.80 13.33
CA ALA A 23 -19.37 -10.68 12.33
C ALA A 23 -19.44 -9.93 11.00
N THR A 24 -18.34 -9.29 10.60
CA THR A 24 -18.17 -8.78 9.24
C THR A 24 -18.32 -9.96 8.29
N ALA A 25 -19.41 -9.99 7.52
CA ALA A 25 -19.67 -11.04 6.56
C ALA A 25 -18.49 -11.13 5.57
N ALA A 26 -17.99 -12.35 5.36
CA ALA A 26 -16.94 -12.60 4.39
C ALA A 26 -17.43 -12.19 2.99
N THR A 27 -16.69 -11.30 2.33
CA THR A 27 -16.99 -10.86 0.97
C THR A 27 -16.49 -11.90 -0.04
N THR A 28 -17.03 -11.89 -1.25
CA THR A 28 -16.62 -12.80 -2.32
C THR A 28 -16.01 -12.00 -3.47
N LEU A 29 -14.78 -12.31 -3.85
CA LEU A 29 -14.20 -11.86 -5.11
C LEU A 29 -14.90 -12.64 -6.24
N LYS A 30 -15.88 -12.00 -6.88
CA LYS A 30 -16.78 -12.61 -7.85
C LYS A 30 -16.09 -12.79 -9.20
N ASP A 31 -15.38 -11.76 -9.67
CA ASP A 31 -14.74 -11.77 -10.98
C ASP A 31 -13.45 -10.94 -10.99
N ILE A 32 -12.57 -11.25 -11.95
CA ILE A 32 -11.38 -10.46 -12.27
C ILE A 32 -11.34 -10.29 -13.78
N HIS A 33 -11.43 -9.05 -14.26
CA HIS A 33 -11.31 -8.77 -15.68
C HIS A 33 -10.31 -7.64 -15.96
N ALA A 34 -9.67 -7.72 -17.13
CA ALA A 34 -8.66 -6.77 -17.57
C ALA A 34 -9.22 -5.87 -18.67
N GLU A 35 -9.03 -4.57 -18.52
CA GLU A 35 -9.33 -3.54 -19.51
C GLU A 35 -8.02 -2.90 -19.97
N THR A 36 -7.83 -2.83 -21.29
CA THR A 36 -6.66 -2.17 -21.87
C THR A 36 -6.91 -0.68 -21.99
N LEU A 37 -5.98 0.12 -21.48
CA LEU A 37 -6.01 1.57 -21.54
C LEU A 37 -4.91 2.11 -22.47
N PRO A 38 -5.04 3.38 -22.95
CA PRO A 38 -4.01 4.01 -23.78
C PRO A 38 -2.61 3.97 -23.15
N GLY A 39 -1.59 3.85 -24.00
CA GLY A 39 -0.19 3.72 -23.56
C GLY A 39 0.20 2.32 -23.08
N GLY A 40 -0.66 1.31 -23.30
CA GLY A 40 -0.43 -0.07 -22.86
C GLY A 40 -0.57 -0.25 -21.36
N ARG A 41 -1.32 0.65 -20.69
CA ARG A 41 -1.72 0.45 -19.30
C ARG A 41 -2.83 -0.59 -19.23
N VAL A 42 -2.96 -1.27 -18.10
CA VAL A 42 -4.00 -2.27 -17.87
C VAL A 42 -4.75 -1.92 -16.59
N ALA A 43 -6.07 -1.78 -16.65
CA ALA A 43 -6.92 -1.73 -15.47
C ALA A 43 -7.44 -3.15 -15.17
N LEU A 44 -7.14 -3.64 -13.98
CA LEU A 44 -7.67 -4.89 -13.44
C LEU A 44 -8.84 -4.54 -12.53
N HIS A 45 -10.04 -4.96 -12.91
CA HIS A 45 -11.25 -4.80 -12.13
C HIS A 45 -11.46 -6.07 -11.32
N LEU A 46 -11.40 -5.93 -9.99
CA LEU A 46 -11.68 -6.99 -9.04
C LEU A 46 -13.09 -6.73 -8.49
N ASP A 47 -14.06 -7.52 -8.92
CA ASP A 47 -15.47 -7.30 -8.61
C ASP A 47 -15.87 -8.09 -7.37
N PHE A 48 -16.51 -7.44 -6.41
CA PHE A 48 -16.91 -8.05 -5.15
C PHE A 48 -18.43 -8.26 -5.05
N ALA A 49 -18.83 -9.23 -4.24
CA ALA A 49 -20.22 -9.48 -3.90
C ALA A 49 -20.35 -9.78 -2.40
N ASN A 50 -21.56 -9.57 -1.87
CA ASN A 50 -21.95 -9.92 -0.51
C ASN A 50 -21.21 -9.15 0.60
N GLY A 51 -20.82 -7.90 0.35
CA GLY A 51 -20.19 -7.05 1.36
C GLY A 51 -19.48 -5.85 0.77
N PRO A 52 -18.90 -4.97 1.60
CA PRO A 52 -18.07 -3.88 1.12
C PRO A 52 -16.79 -4.40 0.44
N VAL A 53 -16.22 -3.58 -0.44
CA VAL A 53 -14.90 -3.86 -1.02
C VAL A 53 -13.87 -3.91 0.11
N PRO A 54 -13.15 -5.03 0.28
CA PRO A 54 -12.20 -5.20 1.36
C PRO A 54 -10.99 -4.28 1.14
N GLN A 55 -10.43 -3.72 2.22
CA GLN A 55 -9.23 -2.90 2.11
C GLN A 55 -8.03 -3.78 1.76
N PRO A 56 -7.39 -3.61 0.59
CA PRO A 56 -6.31 -4.48 0.15
C PRO A 56 -5.01 -4.17 0.90
N ARG A 57 -4.20 -5.20 1.14
CA ARG A 57 -2.78 -5.06 1.49
C ARG A 57 -1.96 -5.39 0.24
N ILE A 58 -1.22 -4.41 -0.28
CA ILE A 58 -0.53 -4.57 -1.57
C ILE A 58 0.97 -4.62 -1.33
N PHE A 59 1.63 -5.58 -1.98
CA PHE A 59 3.07 -5.79 -1.94
C PHE A 59 3.60 -5.87 -3.37
N THR A 60 4.78 -5.32 -3.60
CA THR A 60 5.52 -5.50 -4.85
C THR A 60 6.77 -6.34 -4.62
N THR A 61 7.17 -7.08 -5.65
CA THR A 61 8.45 -7.79 -5.71
C THR A 61 9.06 -7.49 -7.07
N ASP A 62 10.37 -7.31 -7.15
CA ASP A 62 11.06 -6.98 -8.42
C ASP A 62 11.67 -8.22 -9.10
N ASP A 63 12.00 -9.26 -8.34
CA ASP A 63 12.60 -10.49 -8.88
C ASP A 63 11.87 -11.74 -8.35
N PRO A 64 10.95 -12.33 -9.14
CA PRO A 64 10.38 -11.79 -10.38
C PRO A 64 9.40 -10.63 -10.14
N PRO A 65 9.17 -9.74 -11.14
CA PRO A 65 8.34 -8.55 -10.98
C PRO A 65 6.86 -8.92 -10.81
N ARG A 66 6.29 -8.57 -9.65
CA ARG A 66 4.93 -8.97 -9.24
C ARG A 66 4.26 -7.89 -8.39
N ILE A 67 2.93 -7.79 -8.48
CA ILE A 67 2.09 -7.06 -7.52
C ILE A 67 1.17 -8.08 -6.83
N ALA A 68 1.31 -8.28 -5.52
CA ALA A 68 0.45 -9.12 -4.72
C ALA A 68 -0.57 -8.26 -3.96
N VAL A 69 -1.86 -8.51 -4.18
CA VAL A 69 -2.99 -7.85 -3.53
C VAL A 69 -3.64 -8.86 -2.58
N ASP A 70 -3.45 -8.64 -1.28
CA ASP A 70 -4.04 -9.45 -0.21
C ASP A 70 -5.37 -8.85 0.24
N LEU A 71 -6.43 -9.62 0.10
CA LEU A 71 -7.81 -9.27 0.42
C LEU A 71 -8.23 -10.04 1.68
N PRO A 72 -8.29 -9.41 2.85
CA PRO A 72 -8.75 -10.06 4.08
C PRO A 72 -10.23 -10.41 4.00
N ASP A 73 -10.63 -11.46 4.72
CA ASP A 73 -12.02 -11.93 4.86
C ASP A 73 -12.74 -12.09 3.52
N THR A 74 -11.99 -12.51 2.51
CA THR A 74 -12.45 -12.61 1.11
C THR A 74 -12.32 -14.03 0.62
N VAL A 75 -13.40 -14.58 0.07
CA VAL A 75 -13.43 -15.87 -0.63
C VAL A 75 -13.24 -15.63 -2.12
N ASN A 76 -12.44 -16.45 -2.81
CA ASN A 76 -12.30 -16.39 -4.26
C ASN A 76 -13.42 -17.16 -4.96
N GLY A 77 -14.30 -16.44 -5.65
CA GLY A 77 -15.27 -16.98 -6.60
C GLY A 77 -14.87 -16.77 -8.07
N ALA A 78 -13.83 -15.98 -8.34
CA ALA A 78 -13.34 -15.68 -9.68
C ALA A 78 -12.47 -16.82 -10.25
N ALA A 79 -12.15 -16.71 -11.54
CA ALA A 79 -11.20 -17.61 -12.18
C ALA A 79 -9.85 -17.62 -11.44
N ARG A 80 -9.29 -18.82 -11.24
CA ARG A 80 -8.00 -18.97 -10.53
C ARG A 80 -6.86 -18.28 -11.27
N HIS A 81 -6.87 -18.29 -12.60
CA HIS A 81 -5.84 -17.70 -13.45
C HIS A 81 -6.47 -17.11 -14.70
N THR A 82 -5.98 -15.94 -15.10
CA THR A 82 -6.39 -15.22 -16.31
C THR A 82 -5.15 -14.65 -16.99
N ASP A 83 -4.94 -15.02 -18.25
CA ASP A 83 -3.93 -14.41 -19.10
C ASP A 83 -4.35 -12.98 -19.48
N VAL A 84 -3.40 -12.05 -19.43
CA VAL A 84 -3.62 -10.66 -19.83
C VAL A 84 -2.76 -10.33 -21.04
N GLY A 85 -1.44 -10.53 -20.93
CA GLY A 85 -0.49 -10.37 -22.04
C GLY A 85 -0.43 -8.97 -22.66
N VAL A 86 -0.81 -7.93 -21.92
CA VAL A 86 -0.86 -6.55 -22.41
C VAL A 86 0.04 -5.65 -21.57
N GLY A 87 0.84 -4.84 -22.26
CA GLY A 87 1.70 -3.87 -21.63
C GLY A 87 2.84 -4.50 -20.84
N SER A 88 2.86 -4.27 -19.53
CA SER A 88 3.75 -4.94 -18.59
C SER A 88 3.07 -6.06 -17.82
N THR A 89 1.76 -6.25 -17.98
CA THR A 89 0.98 -7.25 -17.24
C THR A 89 0.92 -8.56 -18.03
N SER A 90 1.54 -9.60 -17.48
CA SER A 90 1.54 -10.95 -18.06
C SER A 90 0.22 -11.66 -17.78
N GLY A 91 -0.18 -11.73 -16.51
CA GLY A 91 -1.38 -12.46 -16.10
C GLY A 91 -1.75 -12.18 -14.65
N VAL A 92 -2.88 -12.73 -14.21
CA VAL A 92 -3.38 -12.58 -12.85
C VAL A 92 -3.78 -13.94 -12.30
N THR A 93 -3.39 -14.22 -11.06
CA THR A 93 -3.71 -15.46 -10.35
C THR A 93 -4.36 -15.15 -9.00
N ALA A 94 -5.51 -15.74 -8.70
CA ALA A 94 -6.22 -15.59 -7.42
C ALA A 94 -6.24 -16.89 -6.62
N VAL A 95 -5.84 -16.83 -5.35
CA VAL A 95 -5.80 -17.99 -4.44
C VAL A 95 -6.32 -17.61 -3.06
N SER A 96 -7.24 -18.41 -2.51
CA SER A 96 -7.72 -18.24 -1.14
C SER A 96 -7.05 -19.22 -0.18
N ALA A 97 -6.60 -18.72 0.96
CA ALA A 97 -6.11 -19.53 2.08
C ALA A 97 -6.27 -18.77 3.40
N GLY A 98 -6.72 -19.47 4.45
CA GLY A 98 -6.75 -18.94 5.82
C GLY A 98 -7.54 -17.64 5.98
N GLY A 99 -8.73 -17.54 5.35
CA GLY A 99 -9.59 -16.36 5.43
C GLY A 99 -9.11 -15.17 4.60
N ARG A 100 -8.14 -15.34 3.71
CA ARG A 100 -7.61 -14.29 2.84
C ARG A 100 -7.55 -14.77 1.39
N THR A 101 -7.87 -13.89 0.46
CA THR A 101 -7.60 -14.11 -0.97
C THR A 101 -6.41 -13.26 -1.41
N ARG A 102 -5.38 -13.91 -1.97
CA ARG A 102 -4.24 -13.24 -2.59
C ARG A 102 -4.43 -13.24 -4.10
N VAL A 103 -4.53 -12.05 -4.68
CA VAL A 103 -4.50 -11.82 -6.13
C VAL A 103 -3.08 -11.42 -6.51
N LEU A 104 -2.40 -12.26 -7.27
CA LEU A 104 -1.05 -12.05 -7.75
C LEU A 104 -1.07 -11.62 -9.21
N VAL A 105 -0.68 -10.38 -9.47
CA VAL A 105 -0.47 -9.85 -10.81
C VAL A 105 0.98 -10.11 -11.20
N GLU A 106 1.16 -10.87 -12.26
CA GLU A 106 2.46 -11.20 -12.82
C GLU A 106 2.83 -10.15 -13.84
N LEU A 107 4.05 -9.60 -13.71
CA LEU A 107 4.53 -8.57 -14.61
C LEU A 107 5.68 -9.10 -15.45
N MET A 108 5.82 -8.56 -16.66
CA MET A 108 6.98 -8.77 -17.52
C MET A 108 8.15 -7.86 -17.13
N ARG A 109 7.86 -6.73 -16.45
CA ARG A 109 8.83 -5.74 -15.96
C ARG A 109 8.24 -4.95 -14.79
N SER A 110 9.10 -4.47 -13.88
CA SER A 110 8.67 -3.62 -12.76
C SER A 110 7.86 -2.42 -13.26
N SER A 111 6.72 -2.19 -12.63
CA SER A 111 5.70 -1.24 -13.06
C SER A 111 5.04 -0.58 -11.87
N THR A 112 4.75 0.71 -11.99
CA THR A 112 3.94 1.42 -11.00
C THR A 112 2.47 1.04 -11.15
N TYR A 113 1.69 1.22 -10.08
CA TYR A 113 0.27 0.91 -10.06
C TYR A 113 -0.54 1.94 -9.28
N LEU A 114 -1.84 1.98 -9.55
CA LEU A 114 -2.83 2.79 -8.83
C LEU A 114 -3.99 1.91 -8.41
N THR A 115 -4.56 2.18 -7.24
CA THR A 115 -5.81 1.55 -6.81
C THR A 115 -6.87 2.56 -6.48
N LYS A 116 -8.10 2.30 -6.92
CA LYS A 116 -9.30 3.01 -6.48
C LYS A 116 -10.43 2.02 -6.24
N VAL A 117 -11.33 2.36 -5.34
CA VAL A 117 -12.61 1.66 -5.19
C VAL A 117 -13.64 2.41 -6.00
N GLU A 118 -14.39 1.69 -6.84
CA GLU A 118 -15.49 2.24 -7.63
C GLU A 118 -16.67 1.28 -7.54
N GLY A 119 -17.76 1.73 -6.89
CA GLY A 119 -18.88 0.86 -6.57
C GLY A 119 -18.45 -0.35 -5.74
N ASP A 120 -18.73 -1.54 -6.27
CA ASP A 120 -18.40 -2.84 -5.66
C ASP A 120 -17.07 -3.42 -6.19
N SER A 121 -16.25 -2.61 -6.85
CA SER A 121 -15.02 -3.06 -7.49
C SER A 121 -13.78 -2.35 -6.94
N LEU A 122 -12.69 -3.12 -6.76
CA LEU A 122 -11.35 -2.57 -6.60
C LEU A 122 -10.68 -2.53 -7.97
N ILE A 123 -10.37 -1.35 -8.46
CA ILE A 123 -9.68 -1.15 -9.74
C ILE A 123 -8.19 -0.97 -9.47
N LEU A 124 -7.36 -1.90 -9.94
CA LEU A 124 -5.91 -1.83 -9.93
C LEU A 124 -5.40 -1.51 -11.34
N THR A 125 -4.96 -0.27 -11.56
CA THR A 125 -4.36 0.15 -12.82
C THR A 125 -2.86 -0.05 -12.78
N VAL A 126 -2.34 -0.90 -13.66
CA VAL A 126 -0.91 -1.17 -13.85
C VAL A 126 -0.40 -0.34 -15.02
N ASN A 127 0.66 0.43 -14.77
CA ASN A 127 1.35 1.16 -15.83
C ASN A 127 2.25 0.23 -16.63
N ASN A 128 2.56 0.60 -17.88
CA ASN A 128 3.33 -0.22 -18.81
C ASN A 128 4.84 -0.28 -18.48
N GLY A 129 5.22 -0.31 -17.19
CA GLY A 129 6.60 -0.26 -16.72
C GLY A 129 7.24 1.13 -16.80
N SER A 130 8.35 1.30 -16.07
CA SER A 130 9.19 2.50 -16.18
C SER A 130 9.99 2.47 -17.48
N ALA A 131 9.34 2.75 -18.60
CA ALA A 131 10.05 3.40 -19.70
C ALA A 131 10.11 4.88 -19.33
N ALA A 132 11.33 5.42 -19.27
CA ALA A 132 11.54 6.85 -19.36
C ALA A 132 10.73 7.36 -20.56
N ASP A 133 9.59 7.99 -20.30
CA ASP A 133 8.90 8.73 -21.35
C ASP A 133 9.86 9.84 -21.76
N ALA A 134 10.31 9.70 -23.00
CA ALA A 134 11.30 10.52 -23.63
C ALA A 134 10.95 12.00 -23.46
N VAL A 135 11.95 12.79 -23.10
CA VAL A 135 11.93 14.24 -23.15
C VAL A 135 11.45 14.67 -24.55
N PRO A 136 10.29 15.34 -24.71
CA PRO A 136 10.06 16.13 -25.89
C PRO A 136 10.80 17.44 -25.70
N SER A 137 11.73 17.68 -26.62
CA SER A 137 12.36 18.96 -26.87
C SER A 137 11.39 20.13 -26.73
N THR A 138 11.90 21.24 -26.19
CA THR A 138 11.26 22.55 -26.07
C THR A 138 10.39 22.91 -27.29
N ALA A 139 9.08 22.74 -27.16
CA ALA A 139 8.07 23.31 -28.04
C ALA A 139 6.89 23.73 -27.16
N ASN A 140 6.32 24.90 -27.46
CA ASN A 140 5.20 25.53 -26.77
C ASN A 140 4.19 24.53 -26.20
N ILE A 141 4.04 24.51 -24.87
CA ILE A 141 3.11 23.63 -24.17
C ILE A 141 1.71 24.27 -24.23
N ASP A 142 0.77 23.54 -24.84
CA ASP A 142 -0.67 23.76 -24.71
C ASP A 142 -1.10 23.56 -23.25
N PRO A 143 -1.71 24.56 -22.57
CA PRO A 143 -2.12 24.46 -21.16
C PRO A 143 -3.07 23.29 -20.86
N SER A 144 -3.77 22.77 -21.88
CA SER A 144 -4.69 21.63 -21.75
C SER A 144 -3.99 20.26 -21.70
N LYS A 145 -2.65 20.23 -21.85
CA LYS A 145 -1.80 19.03 -21.83
C LYS A 145 -0.79 19.01 -20.68
N ALA A 146 -0.92 19.92 -19.70
CA ALA A 146 -0.04 19.94 -18.53
C ALA A 146 -0.16 18.64 -17.72
N LEU A 147 0.97 18.02 -17.35
CA LEU A 147 0.97 16.97 -16.34
C LEU A 147 0.45 17.55 -15.01
N PRO A 148 -0.26 16.75 -14.18
CA PRO A 148 -0.66 17.17 -12.85
C PRO A 148 0.56 17.70 -12.08
N SER A 149 0.53 18.98 -11.72
CA SER A 149 1.65 19.58 -10.99
C SER A 149 1.70 19.02 -9.57
N ALA A 150 2.88 18.97 -8.95
CA ALA A 150 3.03 18.68 -7.52
C ALA A 150 2.14 19.58 -6.62
N MET A 151 1.66 20.70 -7.16
CA MET A 151 0.72 21.62 -6.50
C MET A 151 -0.69 21.04 -6.29
N ASP A 152 -1.09 20.02 -7.05
CA ASP A 152 -2.42 19.41 -6.95
C ASP A 152 -2.43 18.12 -6.10
N GLY A 153 -1.24 17.62 -5.76
CA GLY A 153 -1.06 16.42 -4.94
C GLY A 153 -1.07 16.69 -3.44
N PRO A 154 -1.36 15.69 -2.58
CA PRO A 154 -1.34 15.89 -1.14
C PRO A 154 0.06 16.25 -0.65
N ALA A 155 0.13 17.14 0.34
CA ALA A 155 1.38 17.49 0.98
C ALA A 155 1.89 16.33 1.87
N VAL A 156 3.20 16.10 1.88
CA VAL A 156 3.85 15.27 2.90
C VAL A 156 3.79 16.02 4.22
N THR A 157 3.03 15.50 5.17
CA THR A 157 2.81 16.14 6.48
C THR A 157 3.89 15.73 7.48
N ASN A 158 4.40 14.50 7.38
CA ASN A 158 5.40 13.99 8.30
C ASN A 158 6.21 12.83 7.71
N ILE A 159 7.51 12.80 7.99
CA ILE A 159 8.39 11.66 7.76
C ILE A 159 8.99 11.26 9.12
N ASP A 160 8.61 10.08 9.62
CA ASP A 160 9.04 9.57 10.94
C ASP A 160 9.81 8.26 10.78
N PHE A 161 10.67 7.96 11.75
CA PHE A 161 11.38 6.70 11.83
C PHE A 161 11.14 6.02 13.17
N ARG A 162 10.83 4.72 13.13
CA ARG A 162 10.62 3.92 14.32
C ARG A 162 11.30 2.57 14.23
N ARG A 163 11.82 2.13 15.37
CA ARG A 163 12.18 0.73 15.55
C ARG A 163 10.91 -0.13 15.59
N GLY A 164 10.87 -1.16 14.77
CA GLY A 164 9.84 -2.19 14.73
C GLY A 164 10.17 -3.41 15.58
N ALA A 165 9.34 -4.45 15.47
CA ALA A 165 9.64 -5.75 16.07
C ALA A 165 10.90 -6.34 15.44
N ASN A 166 11.60 -7.20 16.17
CA ASN A 166 12.79 -7.93 15.69
C ASN A 166 13.94 -7.04 15.18
N GLY A 167 13.95 -5.74 15.51
CA GLY A 167 15.00 -4.81 15.08
C GLY A 167 14.80 -4.22 13.68
N ALA A 168 13.63 -4.41 13.07
CA ALA A 168 13.31 -3.75 11.80
C ALA A 168 13.29 -2.21 11.94
N GLY A 169 13.72 -1.50 10.92
CA GLY A 169 13.54 -0.06 10.80
C GLY A 169 12.29 0.24 9.98
N ARG A 170 11.39 1.07 10.51
CA ARG A 170 10.16 1.51 9.81
C ARG A 170 10.22 3.00 9.54
N VAL A 171 10.14 3.38 8.27
CA VAL A 171 9.94 4.77 7.82
C VAL A 171 8.47 4.98 7.56
N LEU A 172 7.86 5.97 8.21
CA LEU A 172 6.44 6.30 8.07
C LEU A 172 6.31 7.66 7.38
N ILE A 173 5.66 7.68 6.22
CA ILE A 173 5.43 8.88 5.43
C ILE A 173 3.93 9.17 5.44
N ASN A 174 3.55 10.29 6.06
CA ASN A 174 2.17 10.73 6.14
C ASN A 174 1.87 11.79 5.08
N PHE A 175 0.70 11.68 4.46
CA PHE A 175 0.17 12.62 3.47
C PHE A 175 -1.05 13.35 4.03
N ALA A 176 -1.25 14.60 3.60
CA ALA A 176 -2.39 15.42 4.01
C ALA A 176 -3.74 14.90 3.48
N GLY A 177 -3.69 14.10 2.41
CA GLY A 177 -4.85 13.62 1.68
C GLY A 177 -4.52 12.36 0.88
N PRO A 178 -5.53 11.75 0.24
CA PRO A 178 -5.32 10.71 -0.75
C PRO A 178 -4.65 11.28 -2.01
N GLY A 179 -4.17 10.40 -2.89
CA GLY A 179 -3.62 10.79 -4.21
C GLY A 179 -2.09 10.76 -4.29
N ALA A 180 -1.38 10.53 -3.19
CA ALA A 180 0.06 10.28 -3.23
C ALA A 180 0.36 8.93 -3.89
N HIS A 181 1.42 8.88 -4.70
CA HIS A 181 1.89 7.65 -5.32
C HIS A 181 3.33 7.38 -4.87
N ALA A 182 3.57 6.23 -4.27
CA ALA A 182 4.89 5.86 -3.79
C ALA A 182 5.39 4.62 -4.56
N ASN A 183 6.60 4.70 -5.07
CA ASN A 183 7.30 3.60 -5.70
C ASN A 183 8.60 3.34 -4.95
N MET A 184 8.81 2.09 -4.53
CA MET A 184 10.03 1.67 -3.86
C MET A 184 10.86 0.80 -4.79
N ARG A 185 12.17 1.05 -4.80
CA ARG A 185 13.16 0.17 -5.43
C ARG A 185 14.39 0.05 -4.57
N ARG A 186 15.04 -1.12 -4.62
CA ARG A 186 16.32 -1.34 -3.95
C ARG A 186 17.47 -1.12 -4.92
N GLU A 187 18.48 -0.37 -4.50
CA GLU A 187 19.71 -0.15 -5.26
C GLU A 187 20.93 -0.38 -4.35
N GLY A 188 21.50 -1.58 -4.39
CA GLY A 188 22.68 -1.91 -3.56
C GLY A 188 22.38 -1.86 -2.07
N ASP A 189 22.99 -0.90 -1.37
CA ASP A 189 22.92 -0.65 0.07
C ASP A 189 21.90 0.44 0.47
N ARG A 190 20.99 0.78 -0.43
CA ARG A 190 19.91 1.74 -0.20
C ARG A 190 18.59 1.30 -0.81
N VAL A 191 17.51 1.80 -0.22
CA VAL A 191 16.18 1.81 -0.79
C VAL A 191 15.90 3.21 -1.31
N LEU A 192 15.49 3.33 -2.56
CA LEU A 192 14.97 4.57 -3.13
C LEU A 192 13.44 4.51 -3.10
N VAL A 193 12.83 5.60 -2.65
CA VAL A 193 11.38 5.80 -2.67
C VAL A 193 11.10 7.05 -3.48
N ASP A 194 10.49 6.87 -4.64
CA ASP A 194 9.97 7.95 -5.48
C ASP A 194 8.52 8.21 -5.06
N LEU A 195 8.23 9.43 -4.63
CA LEU A 195 6.89 9.90 -4.27
C LEU A 195 6.40 10.83 -5.38
N ASP A 196 5.51 10.35 -6.23
CA ASP A 196 4.93 11.13 -7.33
C ASP A 196 3.63 11.80 -6.89
N HIS A 197 3.32 12.93 -7.52
CA HIS A 197 2.11 13.71 -7.24
C HIS A 197 1.98 14.05 -5.75
N VAL A 198 3.08 14.49 -5.13
CA VAL A 198 3.10 15.00 -3.75
C VAL A 198 3.80 16.34 -3.69
N ASN A 199 3.36 17.17 -2.75
CA ASN A 199 4.11 18.35 -2.37
C ASN A 199 5.00 18.01 -1.16
N LEU A 200 6.31 18.23 -1.26
CA LEU A 200 7.24 18.09 -0.13
C LEU A 200 7.59 19.47 0.44
N PRO A 201 7.05 19.85 1.61
CA PRO A 201 7.43 21.08 2.29
C PRO A 201 8.91 21.06 2.66
N ALA A 202 9.54 22.23 2.70
CA ALA A 202 10.95 22.36 3.09
C ALA A 202 11.26 21.78 4.48
N SER A 203 10.28 21.76 5.39
CA SER A 203 10.41 21.12 6.71
C SER A 203 10.55 19.59 6.66
N GLN A 204 10.06 18.95 5.59
CA GLN A 204 10.17 17.49 5.39
C GLN A 204 11.31 17.11 4.43
N ALA A 205 11.89 18.09 3.72
CA ALA A 205 13.06 17.91 2.85
C ALA A 205 14.37 17.86 3.66
N GLN A 206 14.51 16.85 4.53
CA GLN A 206 15.60 16.74 5.49
C GLN A 206 16.32 15.39 5.43
N ARG A 207 17.49 15.33 6.07
CA ARG A 207 18.25 14.11 6.31
C ARG A 207 18.16 13.72 7.78
N LEU A 208 17.64 12.54 8.05
CA LEU A 208 17.55 11.93 9.38
C LEU A 208 18.69 10.92 9.56
N SER A 209 19.37 10.99 10.71
CA SER A 209 20.31 9.96 11.17
C SER A 209 19.58 9.05 12.16
N VAL A 210 19.64 7.74 11.95
CA VAL A 210 18.83 6.77 12.72
C VAL A 210 19.67 5.63 13.32
N LEU A 211 20.97 5.87 13.48
CA LEU A 211 21.93 4.89 13.99
C LEU A 211 21.63 4.44 15.44
N ASP A 212 21.07 5.32 16.26
CA ASP A 212 20.82 5.06 17.69
C ASP A 212 19.62 4.12 17.93
N PHE A 213 18.89 3.75 16.89
CA PHE A 213 17.69 2.93 16.98
C PHE A 213 17.96 1.42 16.88
N ALA A 214 19.23 1.00 16.78
CA ALA A 214 19.61 -0.43 16.70
C ALA A 214 18.81 -1.18 15.62
N THR A 215 18.81 -0.61 14.41
CA THR A 215 18.23 -1.20 13.18
C THR A 215 19.31 -1.23 12.09
N PRO A 216 19.09 -1.96 10.97
CA PRO A 216 20.01 -1.92 9.84
C PRO A 216 20.10 -0.55 9.16
N VAL A 217 19.08 0.29 9.33
CA VAL A 217 18.97 1.61 8.68
C VAL A 217 20.01 2.56 9.26
N GLN A 218 20.72 3.25 8.38
CA GLN A 218 21.77 4.21 8.73
C GLN A 218 21.26 5.65 8.65
N SER A 219 20.55 5.98 7.57
CA SER A 219 20.05 7.33 7.33
C SER A 219 18.86 7.34 6.37
N ILE A 220 18.04 8.38 6.47
CA ILE A 220 16.94 8.66 5.55
C ILE A 220 17.16 10.08 5.02
N ALA A 221 17.16 10.28 3.71
CA ALA A 221 17.31 11.60 3.10
C ALA A 221 16.18 11.83 2.11
N THR A 222 15.43 12.92 2.28
CA THR A 222 14.31 13.25 1.39
C THR A 222 14.53 14.59 0.74
N ARG A 223 14.30 14.68 -0.55
CA ARG A 223 14.43 15.90 -1.35
C ARG A 223 13.26 16.05 -2.30
N ALA A 224 12.87 17.30 -2.58
CA ALA A 224 11.85 17.56 -3.59
C ALA A 224 12.42 17.27 -4.98
N THR A 225 11.55 16.80 -5.88
CA THR A 225 11.83 16.61 -7.30
C THR A 225 10.74 17.29 -8.13
N PRO A 226 10.96 17.55 -9.43
CA PRO A 226 9.87 18.00 -10.30
C PRO A 226 8.72 16.98 -10.27
N GLY A 227 7.54 17.41 -9.82
CA GLY A 227 6.35 16.55 -9.74
C GLY A 227 6.22 15.70 -8.46
N GLY A 228 7.13 15.82 -7.49
CA GLY A 228 7.10 14.96 -6.31
C GLY A 228 8.25 15.11 -5.32
N ALA A 229 8.66 13.99 -4.74
CA ALA A 229 9.81 13.86 -3.86
C ALA A 229 10.58 12.57 -4.10
N HIS A 230 11.86 12.59 -3.76
CA HIS A 230 12.74 11.44 -3.79
C HIS A 230 13.35 11.23 -2.41
N MET A 231 13.20 10.02 -1.88
CA MET A 231 13.77 9.61 -0.61
C MET A 231 14.79 8.48 -0.82
N GLU A 232 15.93 8.60 -0.16
CA GLU A 232 16.96 7.58 -0.07
C GLU A 232 17.05 7.07 1.36
N ILE A 233 16.95 5.76 1.55
CA ILE A 233 17.09 5.10 2.86
C ILE A 233 18.30 4.18 2.78
N ALA A 234 19.41 4.61 3.36
CA ALA A 234 20.64 3.82 3.42
C ALA A 234 20.57 2.80 4.56
N PHE A 235 21.03 1.57 4.32
CA PHE A 235 21.08 0.51 5.31
C PHE A 235 22.42 -0.26 5.21
N LYS A 236 22.66 -1.16 6.17
CA LYS A 236 23.85 -2.01 6.17
C LYS A 236 23.48 -3.48 6.39
N GLY A 237 24.19 -4.36 5.69
CA GLY A 237 24.04 -5.82 5.83
C GLY A 237 23.03 -6.42 4.85
N ALA A 238 22.79 -7.72 5.02
CA ALA A 238 21.66 -8.38 4.37
C ALA A 238 20.39 -7.90 5.07
N VAL A 239 19.40 -7.47 4.29
CA VAL A 239 18.14 -6.97 4.81
C VAL A 239 17.02 -7.35 3.86
N ASP A 240 15.86 -7.64 4.42
CA ASP A 240 14.60 -7.74 3.69
C ASP A 240 13.90 -6.39 3.70
N THR A 241 13.33 -6.01 2.56
CA THR A 241 12.66 -4.72 2.39
C THR A 241 11.22 -4.93 1.98
N SER A 242 10.29 -4.23 2.62
CA SER A 242 8.88 -4.25 2.23
C SER A 242 8.26 -2.87 2.35
N SER A 243 7.13 -2.69 1.66
CA SER A 243 6.36 -1.46 1.75
C SER A 243 4.88 -1.73 1.67
N TYR A 244 4.09 -0.81 2.22
CA TYR A 244 2.65 -0.83 2.09
C TYR A 244 2.08 0.58 2.29
N GLN A 245 0.88 0.82 1.77
CA GLN A 245 0.13 2.03 2.02
C GLN A 245 -1.18 1.72 2.75
N THR A 246 -1.48 2.47 3.79
CA THR A 246 -2.74 2.38 4.54
C THR A 246 -3.34 3.78 4.69
N GLY A 247 -4.47 4.02 4.01
CA GLY A 247 -5.05 5.36 3.91
C GLY A 247 -4.02 6.37 3.38
N ASN A 248 -3.73 7.39 4.18
CA ASN A 248 -2.82 8.47 3.81
C ASN A 248 -1.40 8.26 4.37
N GLN A 249 -1.03 7.03 4.70
CA GLN A 249 0.31 6.71 5.22
C GLN A 249 0.96 5.63 4.35
N TYR A 250 2.17 5.93 3.86
CA TYR A 250 3.06 4.96 3.23
C TYR A 250 4.13 4.53 4.22
N VAL A 251 4.39 3.23 4.31
CA VAL A 251 5.35 2.65 5.25
C VAL A 251 6.39 1.85 4.49
N VAL A 252 7.64 2.07 4.83
CA VAL A 252 8.79 1.28 4.39
C VAL A 252 9.36 0.54 5.59
N GLU A 253 9.50 -0.77 5.48
CA GLU A 253 10.11 -1.61 6.52
C GLU A 253 11.40 -2.25 5.98
N ILE A 254 12.45 -2.20 6.78
CA ILE A 254 13.77 -2.77 6.50
C ILE A 254 14.15 -3.67 7.67
N ALA A 255 14.08 -4.98 7.47
CA ALA A 255 14.33 -5.99 8.48
C ALA A 255 15.75 -6.59 8.32
N PRO A 256 16.50 -6.84 9.41
CA PRO A 256 17.79 -7.55 9.37
C PRO A 256 17.67 -9.01 8.96
#